data_AF-D5P5F7-F1
#
_entry.id   AF-D5P5F7-F1
#
_cell.length_a   1.000
_cell.length_b   1.000
_cell.length_c   1.000
_cell.angle_alpha   90.00
_cell.angle_beta   90.00
_cell.angle_gamma   90.00
#
_symmetry.space_group_name_H-M   'P 1'
#
loop_
_entity.id
_entity.type
_entity.pdbx_description
1 polymer ?
#
loop_
_entity_poly.entity_id
_entity_poly.type
_entity_poly.pdbx_seq_one_letter_code
_entity_poly.pdbx_strand_id
1 'polypeptide(L)'
;MNVGPAAYHPDQKGLIDMTDIDYCQGWYFIDPADGKRRKMRFRQTVDGIGQLVAVVAKAYDRENGDEIAITRPEVQISEVEAAINGFENWASHYVSPIKRSVDLALIRDRIRAAGLT
;
A
#
# COMPACT_ATOMS: atom_id res chain seq x y z
N MET A 1 7.00 54.56 13.31
CA MET A 1 6.04 54.29 12.23
C MET A 1 5.87 52.79 12.10
N ASN A 2 4.62 52.36 12.10
CA ASN A 2 4.16 50.98 12.15
C ASN A 2 4.25 50.37 10.74
N VAL A 3 4.94 49.24 10.58
CA VAL A 3 4.84 48.39 9.38
C VAL A 3 4.20 47.08 9.84
N GLY A 4 3.06 46.77 9.21
CA GLY A 4 2.06 45.82 9.72
C GLY A 4 2.50 44.36 9.76
N PRO A 5 1.67 43.48 10.31
CA PRO A 5 1.99 42.07 10.46
C PRO A 5 2.22 41.43 9.09
N ALA A 6 3.32 40.66 8.99
CA ALA A 6 3.63 39.85 7.83
C ALA A 6 2.41 39.03 7.43
N ALA A 7 2.09 39.07 6.13
CA ALA A 7 0.95 38.40 5.54
C ALA A 7 0.93 36.92 5.96
N TYR A 8 -0.20 36.52 6.54
CA TYR A 8 -0.61 35.14 6.66
C TYR A 8 -0.63 34.54 5.25
N HIS A 9 0.25 33.59 4.97
CA HIS A 9 0.24 32.75 3.77
C HIS A 9 -0.69 31.55 4.05
N PRO A 10 -1.92 31.51 3.50
CA PRO A 10 -2.88 30.42 3.77
C PRO A 10 -2.62 29.17 2.91
N ASP A 11 -1.50 29.08 2.20
CA ASP A 11 -1.22 28.08 1.17
C ASP A 11 -0.45 26.83 1.66
N GLN A 12 -0.17 26.70 2.95
CA GLN A 12 0.40 25.47 3.55
C GLN A 12 -0.63 24.58 4.27
N LYS A 13 -1.92 24.86 4.13
CA LYS A 13 -2.98 24.00 4.70
C LYS A 13 -3.27 22.84 3.75
N GLY A 14 -2.43 21.80 3.74
CA GLY A 14 -2.81 20.53 3.08
C GLY A 14 -1.71 19.66 2.48
N LEU A 15 -0.41 19.93 2.70
CA LEU A 15 0.59 18.88 2.52
C LEU A 15 0.50 17.98 3.75
N ILE A 16 -0.44 17.04 3.69
CA ILE A 16 -0.35 15.85 4.52
C ILE A 16 0.99 15.25 4.15
N ASP A 17 1.95 15.21 5.08
CA ASP A 17 3.23 14.54 4.85
C ASP A 17 2.94 13.06 4.65
N MET A 18 2.73 12.67 3.40
CA MET A 18 2.37 11.32 3.00
C MET A 18 3.65 10.52 2.79
N THR A 19 3.81 9.46 3.59
CA THR A 19 4.94 8.55 3.49
C THR A 19 4.46 7.21 2.94
N ASP A 20 5.17 6.69 1.95
CA ASP A 20 4.99 5.33 1.44
C ASP A 20 5.91 4.38 2.21
N ILE A 21 5.32 3.43 2.94
CA ILE A 21 6.05 2.34 3.58
C ILE A 21 6.00 1.12 2.65
N ASP A 22 7.17 0.60 2.27
CA ASP A 22 7.25 -0.69 1.57
C ASP A 22 6.78 -1.80 2.52
N TYR A 23 5.60 -2.33 2.26
CA TYR A 23 4.99 -3.37 3.07
C TYR A 23 5.44 -4.74 2.57
N CYS A 24 5.87 -5.62 3.49
CA CYS A 24 6.41 -6.95 3.16
C CYS A 24 7.55 -6.90 2.11
N GLN A 25 8.56 -6.06 2.34
CA GLN A 25 9.61 -5.68 1.37
C GLN A 25 10.25 -6.85 0.58
N GLY A 26 10.33 -8.06 1.14
CA GLY A 26 10.87 -9.26 0.49
C GLY A 26 9.92 -10.03 -0.44
N TRP A 27 8.63 -9.74 -0.42
CA TRP A 27 7.60 -10.54 -1.11
C TRP A 27 7.20 -9.96 -2.45
N TYR A 28 6.77 -10.83 -3.36
CA TYR A 28 6.05 -10.46 -4.57
C TYR A 28 4.62 -10.95 -4.46
N PHE A 29 3.68 -10.07 -4.80
CA PHE A 29 2.25 -10.35 -4.81
C PHE A 29 1.80 -10.43 -6.26
N ILE A 30 1.12 -11.51 -6.64
CA ILE A 30 0.74 -11.78 -8.03
C ILE A 30 -0.77 -11.92 -8.07
N ASP A 31 -1.42 -11.13 -8.91
CA ASP A 31 -2.85 -11.31 -9.19
C ASP A 31 -2.98 -12.41 -10.27
N PRO A 32 -3.69 -13.51 -10.02
CA PRO A 32 -3.89 -14.55 -11.04
C PRO A 32 -4.63 -14.04 -12.28
N ALA A 33 -5.36 -12.93 -12.20
CA ALA A 33 -6.08 -12.34 -13.33
C ALA A 33 -5.14 -11.73 -14.39
N ASP A 34 -3.95 -11.26 -14.00
CA ASP A 34 -3.01 -10.62 -14.94
C ASP A 34 -1.55 -11.11 -14.85
N GLY A 35 -1.22 -11.93 -13.87
CA GLY A 35 0.11 -12.51 -13.67
C GLY A 35 1.21 -11.50 -13.32
N LYS A 36 0.88 -10.22 -13.09
CA LYS A 36 1.89 -9.18 -12.84
C LYS A 36 2.40 -9.26 -11.40
N ARG A 37 3.72 -9.14 -11.25
CA ARG A 37 4.38 -9.05 -9.94
C ARG A 37 4.22 -7.64 -9.37
N ARG A 38 3.67 -7.55 -8.18
CA ARG A 38 3.45 -6.31 -7.44
C ARG A 38 4.18 -6.31 -6.10
N LYS A 39 4.49 -5.11 -5.63
CA LYS A 39 4.93 -4.79 -4.27
C LYS A 39 3.78 -4.10 -3.55
N MET A 40 3.66 -4.38 -2.25
CA MET A 40 2.68 -3.72 -1.41
C MET A 40 3.29 -2.46 -0.83
N ARG A 41 2.52 -1.37 -0.82
CA ARG A 41 2.89 -0.11 -0.17
C ARG A 41 1.75 0.36 0.69
N PHE A 42 2.07 0.76 1.91
CA PHE A 42 1.12 1.44 2.76
C PHE A 42 1.42 2.94 2.69
N ARG A 43 0.51 3.68 2.05
CA ARG A 43 0.61 5.12 1.87
C ARG A 43 -0.15 5.79 3.00
N GLN A 44 0.57 6.43 3.91
CA GLN A 44 -0.01 6.93 5.16
C GLN A 44 0.37 8.37 5.48
N THR A 45 -0.46 8.98 6.32
CA THR A 45 -0.13 10.22 7.02
C THR A 45 0.87 9.95 8.16
N VAL A 46 1.38 11.02 8.78
CA VAL A 46 2.23 10.92 9.99
C VAL A 46 1.54 10.16 11.13
N ASP A 47 0.22 10.21 11.20
CA ASP A 47 -0.57 9.55 12.25
C ASP A 47 -0.79 8.05 11.99
N GLY A 48 -0.22 7.47 10.92
CA GLY A 48 -0.30 6.04 10.62
C GLY A 48 -1.62 5.59 9.98
N ILE A 49 -2.48 6.55 9.62
CA ILE A 49 -3.73 6.34 8.91
C ILE A 49 -3.47 6.47 7.40
N GLY A 50 -3.96 5.53 6.61
CA GLY A 50 -3.58 5.47 5.21
C GLY A 50 -4.36 4.49 4.37
N GLN A 51 -3.72 4.05 3.29
CA GLN A 51 -4.26 3.09 2.34
C GLN A 51 -3.18 2.09 1.94
N LEU A 52 -3.56 0.81 1.92
CA LEU A 52 -2.75 -0.24 1.35
C LEU A 52 -2.99 -0.31 -0.16
N VAL A 53 -1.92 -0.21 -0.95
CA VAL A 53 -1.93 -0.28 -2.41
C VAL A 53 -0.94 -1.33 -2.92
N ALA A 54 -1.24 -1.94 -4.06
CA ALA A 54 -0.35 -2.85 -4.78
C ALA A 54 0.18 -2.15 -6.04
N VAL A 55 1.50 -2.03 -6.15
CA VAL A 55 2.17 -1.34 -7.26
C VAL A 55 3.03 -2.34 -8.02
N VAL A 56 3.02 -2.30 -9.35
CA VAL A 56 3.88 -3.17 -10.18
C VAL A 56 5.35 -3.02 -9.79
N ALA A 57 6.06 -4.15 -9.62
CA ALA A 57 7.43 -4.21 -9.09
C ALA A 57 8.53 -3.74 -10.07
N LYS A 58 8.19 -2.90 -11.05
CA LYS A 58 9.01 -2.33 -12.14
C LYS A 58 9.32 -3.30 -13.31
N ALA A 59 8.89 -2.91 -14.51
CA ALA A 59 9.65 -3.11 -15.74
C ALA A 59 9.89 -1.71 -16.31
N TYR A 60 11.11 -1.20 -16.18
CA TYR A 60 11.77 0.01 -16.76
C TYR A 60 11.03 1.28 -17.20
N ASP A 61 9.73 1.30 -17.48
CA ASP A 61 9.01 2.51 -17.87
C ASP A 61 8.37 3.19 -16.67
N ARG A 62 8.78 4.44 -16.48
CA ARG A 62 8.31 5.39 -15.48
C ARG A 62 6.85 5.81 -15.72
N GLU A 63 6.28 5.38 -16.84
CA GLU A 63 4.88 5.57 -17.21
C GLU A 63 4.21 4.20 -17.35
N ASN A 64 3.56 3.73 -16.29
CA ASN A 64 2.29 2.97 -16.35
C ASN A 64 1.86 2.59 -14.92
N GLY A 65 1.26 3.56 -14.23
CA GLY A 65 -0.16 3.58 -13.81
C GLY A 65 -0.86 2.38 -13.17
N ASP A 66 -0.23 1.23 -13.00
CA ASP A 66 -0.92 0.00 -12.58
C ASP A 66 -0.85 -0.19 -11.06
N GLU A 67 -1.31 0.85 -10.34
CA GLU A 67 -1.56 0.84 -8.91
C GLU A 67 -2.98 0.30 -8.68
N ILE A 68 -3.11 -0.67 -7.78
CA ILE A 68 -4.40 -1.23 -7.39
C ILE A 68 -4.62 -0.92 -5.91
N ALA A 69 -5.72 -0.25 -5.60
CA ALA A 69 -6.19 -0.09 -4.23
C ALA A 69 -6.54 -1.46 -3.64
N ILE A 70 -5.95 -1.80 -2.49
CA ILE A 70 -6.24 -3.03 -1.77
C ILE A 70 -7.20 -2.76 -0.61
N THR A 71 -7.03 -1.65 0.10
CA THR A 71 -7.99 -1.16 1.10
C THR A 71 -8.67 0.12 0.63
N ARG A 72 -9.75 0.54 1.30
CA ARG A 72 -10.21 1.93 1.26
C ARG A 72 -9.17 2.87 1.89
N PRO A 73 -9.26 4.19 1.64
CA PRO A 73 -8.51 5.19 2.40
C PRO A 73 -8.87 5.18 3.90
N GLU A 74 -8.05 5.85 4.69
CA GLU A 74 -8.28 6.11 6.12
C GLU A 74 -8.36 4.84 6.99
N VAL A 75 -7.60 3.80 6.63
CA VAL A 75 -7.44 2.57 7.42
C VAL A 75 -6.20 2.68 8.29
N GLN A 76 -6.23 2.10 9.50
CA GLN A 76 -5.04 1.99 10.34
C GLN A 76 -4.14 0.86 9.84
N ILE A 77 -2.82 1.08 9.81
CA ILE A 77 -1.87 0.03 9.38
C ILE A 77 -2.01 -1.26 10.20
N SER A 78 -2.36 -1.15 11.49
CA SER A 78 -2.59 -2.30 12.39
C SER A 78 -3.81 -3.13 12.01
N GLU A 79 -4.86 -2.53 11.45
CA GLU A 79 -6.03 -3.25 10.93
C GLU A 79 -5.64 -4.08 9.70
N VAL A 80 -4.79 -3.51 8.84
CA VAL A 80 -4.24 -4.23 7.68
C VAL A 80 -3.38 -5.40 8.15
N GLU A 81 -2.43 -5.16 9.05
CA GLU A 81 -1.57 -6.20 9.62
C GLU A 81 -2.36 -7.34 10.26
N ALA A 82 -3.41 -7.01 11.01
CA ALA A 82 -4.29 -8.01 11.61
C ALA A 82 -5.05 -8.82 10.56
N ALA A 83 -5.56 -8.17 9.50
CA ALA A 83 -6.34 -8.84 8.46
C ALA A 83 -5.52 -9.85 7.63
N ILE A 84 -4.23 -9.56 7.41
CA ILE A 84 -3.35 -10.40 6.57
C ILE A 84 -2.28 -11.14 7.35
N ASN A 85 -2.40 -11.19 8.69
CA ASN A 85 -1.45 -11.88 9.54
C ASN A 85 -1.20 -13.33 9.09
N GLY A 86 0.08 -13.71 9.03
CA GLY A 86 0.52 -15.04 8.62
C GLY A 86 0.24 -15.39 7.16
N PHE A 87 0.07 -14.40 6.26
CA PHE A 87 -0.12 -14.62 4.82
C PHE A 87 0.93 -15.54 4.20
N GLU A 88 2.14 -15.59 4.77
CA GLU A 88 3.19 -16.50 4.34
C GLU A 88 2.72 -17.95 4.39
N ASN A 89 1.83 -18.33 5.31
CA ASN A 89 1.38 -19.71 5.48
C ASN A 89 0.19 -20.08 4.60
N TRP A 90 -0.71 -19.13 4.31
CA TRP A 90 -1.98 -19.42 3.65
C TRP A 90 -2.16 -18.76 2.28
N ALA A 91 -1.41 -17.70 1.97
CA ALA A 91 -1.50 -16.98 0.70
C ALA A 91 -0.30 -17.24 -0.22
N SER A 92 0.79 -17.83 0.29
CA SER A 92 2.04 -17.93 -0.47
C SER A 92 2.36 -19.33 -0.96
N HIS A 93 2.85 -19.42 -2.19
CA HIS A 93 3.23 -20.65 -2.88
C HIS A 93 4.66 -20.57 -3.40
N TYR A 94 5.31 -21.72 -3.56
CA TYR A 94 6.64 -21.80 -4.16
C TYR A 94 6.55 -21.60 -5.67
N VAL A 95 7.32 -20.64 -6.19
CA VAL A 95 7.50 -20.42 -7.64
C VAL A 95 8.85 -20.97 -8.14
N SER A 96 9.73 -21.34 -7.21
CA SER A 96 10.95 -22.12 -7.42
C SER A 96 11.35 -22.74 -6.06
N PRO A 97 12.33 -23.66 -5.99
CA PRO A 97 12.74 -24.28 -4.72
C PRO A 97 13.14 -23.30 -3.61
N ILE A 98 13.55 -22.07 -3.97
CA ILE A 98 14.05 -21.05 -3.03
C ILE A 98 13.26 -19.74 -3.06
N LYS A 99 12.17 -19.65 -3.84
CA LYS A 99 11.37 -18.42 -3.96
C LYS A 99 9.90 -18.72 -3.78
N ARG A 100 9.25 -17.86 -3.00
CA ARG A 100 7.81 -17.87 -2.81
C ARG A 100 7.19 -16.60 -3.38
N SER A 101 5.94 -16.68 -3.76
CA SER A 101 5.12 -15.54 -4.18
C SER A 101 3.76 -15.66 -3.50
N VAL A 102 3.13 -14.52 -3.30
CA VAL A 102 1.84 -14.40 -2.62
C VAL A 102 0.74 -14.24 -3.65
N ASP A 103 -0.35 -14.98 -3.50
CA ASP A 103 -1.58 -14.79 -4.27
C ASP A 103 -2.30 -13.52 -3.77
N LEU A 104 -2.34 -12.50 -4.62
CA LEU A 104 -2.96 -11.22 -4.29
C LEU A 104 -4.49 -11.32 -4.19
N ALA A 105 -5.14 -12.26 -4.87
CA ALA A 105 -6.58 -12.44 -4.76
C ALA A 105 -6.97 -12.89 -3.35
N LEU A 106 -6.21 -13.82 -2.76
CA LEU A 106 -6.44 -14.28 -1.39
C LEU A 106 -6.24 -13.16 -0.35
N ILE A 107 -5.25 -12.29 -0.57
CA ILE A 107 -5.05 -11.09 0.26
C ILE A 107 -6.28 -10.18 0.16
N ARG A 108 -6.76 -9.88 -1.05
CA ARG A 108 -7.93 -9.01 -1.28
C ARG A 108 -9.19 -9.57 -0.64
N ASP A 109 -9.38 -10.88 -0.68
CA ASP A 109 -10.53 -11.53 -0.06
C ASP A 109 -10.50 -11.42 1.47
N ARG A 110 -9.32 -11.55 2.11
CA ARG A 110 -9.18 -11.32 3.55
C ARG A 110 -9.43 -9.87 3.95
N ILE A 111 -8.92 -8.92 3.16
CA ILE A 111 -9.16 -7.49 3.37
C ILE A 111 -10.66 -7.15 3.22
N ARG A 112 -11.35 -7.73 2.24
CA ARG A 112 -12.81 -7.60 2.09
C ARG A 112 -13.56 -8.21 3.27
N ALA A 113 -13.17 -9.40 3.72
CA ALA A 113 -13.80 -10.07 4.87
C ALA A 113 -13.58 -9.32 6.19
N ALA A 114 -12.47 -8.59 6.32
CA ALA A 114 -12.21 -7.68 7.44
C ALA A 114 -12.98 -6.35 7.32
N GLY A 115 -13.71 -6.13 6.23
CA GLY A 115 -14.48 -4.91 6.01
C GLY A 115 -13.58 -3.69 5.81
N LEU A 116 -12.44 -3.85 5.12
CA LEU A 116 -11.44 -2.78 4.88
C LEU A 116 -11.41 -2.27 3.43
N THR A 117 -12.37 -2.66 2.59
CA THR A 117 -12.56 -2.15 1.22
C THR A 117 -13.60 -1.03 1.16
#